data_AF-A0A6G9N8K2-F1
#
_entry.id   AF-A0A6G9N8K2-F1
#
_cell.length_a   1.000
_cell.length_b   1.000
_cell.length_c   1.000
_cell.angle_alpha   90.00
_cell.angle_beta   90.00
_cell.angle_gamma   90.00
#
_symmetry.space_group_name_H-M   'P 1'
#
loop_
_entity.id
_entity.type
_entity.pdbx_description
1 polymer ?
#
loop_
_entity_poly.entity_id
_entity_poly.type
_entity_poly.pdbx_seq_one_letter_code
_entity_poly.pdbx_strand_id
1 'polypeptide(L)'
;MNLRFPLAAAAAAMFCTPVMAEEPMQAEAADDAEEATPVKLVSFDGEWAFLKTSRRLRIMRSAIDYTLTVDEAGEVTACKLDAEFRRTYINERLCDVLVKHHTFEPAHDASGTAVPGSYSARLVYADLRERS
;
A
#
# COMPACT_ATOMS: atom_id res chain seq x y z
N MET A 1 -42.63 34.17 4.65
CA MET A 1 -43.86 34.17 3.83
C MET A 1 -43.75 35.31 2.82
N ASN A 2 -43.37 34.99 1.58
CA ASN A 2 -43.61 35.78 0.38
C ASN A 2 -43.37 34.88 -0.84
N LEU A 3 -44.25 35.03 -1.82
CA LEU A 3 -44.66 34.04 -2.82
C LEU A 3 -44.15 34.41 -4.23
N ARG A 4 -44.10 33.40 -5.12
CA ARG A 4 -44.17 33.41 -6.60
C ARG A 4 -42.85 33.52 -7.37
N PHE A 5 -42.61 32.55 -8.26
CA PHE A 5 -42.93 32.58 -9.71
C PHE A 5 -42.69 31.15 -10.32
N PRO A 6 -43.16 30.83 -11.55
CA PRO A 6 -43.96 29.63 -11.82
C PRO A 6 -43.26 28.61 -12.75
N LEU A 7 -43.96 27.48 -12.96
CA LEU A 7 -43.67 26.47 -13.96
C LEU A 7 -43.43 27.04 -15.37
N ALA A 8 -42.45 26.46 -16.08
CA ALA A 8 -42.50 26.29 -17.53
C ALA A 8 -41.84 24.95 -17.89
N ALA A 9 -42.61 24.08 -18.52
CA ALA A 9 -42.17 22.87 -19.20
C ALA A 9 -41.69 23.22 -20.63
N ALA A 10 -40.74 22.47 -21.19
CA ALA A 10 -40.81 21.92 -22.55
C ALA A 10 -39.46 21.28 -22.95
N ALA A 11 -39.59 20.21 -23.73
CA ALA A 11 -38.54 19.35 -24.26
C ALA A 11 -37.71 20.02 -25.37
N ALA A 12 -36.51 19.47 -25.61
CA ALA A 12 -36.07 19.03 -26.94
C ALA A 12 -34.65 18.43 -26.84
N ALA A 13 -34.52 17.17 -27.25
CA ALA A 13 -33.25 16.51 -27.49
C ALA A 13 -32.58 17.13 -28.74
N MET A 14 -31.28 17.37 -28.67
CA MET A 14 -30.46 17.65 -29.85
C MET A 14 -29.12 16.95 -29.68
N PHE A 15 -29.03 15.76 -30.29
CA PHE A 15 -27.77 15.05 -30.48
C PHE A 15 -26.94 15.78 -31.54
N CYS A 16 -25.74 16.19 -31.15
CA CYS A 16 -24.62 16.44 -32.06
C CYS A 16 -23.35 16.08 -31.31
N THR A 17 -22.81 14.90 -31.59
CA THR A 17 -21.44 14.54 -31.22
C THR A 17 -20.50 15.02 -32.34
N PRO A 18 -19.32 15.51 -31.97
CA PRO A 18 -18.14 15.13 -32.70
C PRO A 18 -17.13 14.43 -31.79
N VAL A 19 -16.59 13.38 -32.38
CA VAL A 19 -15.52 12.49 -31.95
C VAL A 19 -14.15 13.16 -32.08
N MET A 20 -13.31 13.03 -31.04
CA MET A 20 -11.83 12.93 -31.04
C MET A 20 -11.49 12.29 -29.68
N ALA A 21 -11.16 11.01 -29.55
CA ALA A 21 -10.01 10.24 -30.08
C ALA A 21 -8.71 10.49 -29.29
N GLU A 22 -8.19 9.37 -28.77
CA GLU A 22 -6.86 9.07 -28.21
C GLU A 22 -6.50 9.61 -26.81
N GLU A 23 -5.96 8.88 -25.84
CA GLU A 23 -5.78 7.46 -25.43
C GLU A 23 -4.71 7.50 -24.29
N PRO A 24 -4.33 6.44 -23.58
CA PRO A 24 -5.06 5.28 -23.08
C PRO A 24 -4.74 5.05 -21.57
N MET A 25 -5.10 3.89 -21.04
CA MET A 25 -4.44 3.27 -19.89
C MET A 25 -4.65 3.96 -18.52
N GLN A 26 -5.84 3.76 -17.94
CA GLN A 26 -5.78 3.22 -16.58
C GLN A 26 -5.21 1.81 -16.77
N ALA A 27 -3.90 1.70 -16.56
CA ALA A 27 -3.29 0.43 -16.23
C ALA A 27 -4.04 -0.05 -14.99
N GLU A 28 -5.11 -0.81 -15.22
CA GLU A 28 -5.34 -2.02 -14.46
C GLU A 28 -3.96 -2.66 -14.42
N ALA A 29 -3.31 -2.56 -13.27
CA ALA A 29 -2.08 -3.30 -13.04
C ALA A 29 -2.44 -4.71 -13.44
N ALA A 30 -1.80 -5.15 -14.52
CA ALA A 30 -1.79 -6.51 -14.96
C ALA A 30 -1.54 -7.38 -13.71
N ASP A 31 -2.63 -7.87 -13.14
CA ASP A 31 -2.66 -9.08 -12.34
C ASP A 31 -2.54 -10.24 -13.34
N ASP A 32 -1.53 -10.17 -14.21
CA ASP A 32 -0.94 -11.34 -14.87
C ASP A 32 -0.03 -12.03 -13.82
N ALA A 33 -0.58 -12.22 -12.62
CA ALA A 33 -0.14 -13.20 -11.63
C ALA A 33 -1.14 -14.36 -11.71
N GLU A 34 -1.43 -14.82 -12.92
CA GLU A 34 -2.23 -16.01 -13.11
C GLU A 34 -1.42 -17.18 -12.54
N GLU A 35 -1.82 -17.56 -11.31
CA GLU A 35 -1.43 -18.78 -10.59
C GLU A 35 -0.20 -18.71 -9.66
N ALA A 36 0.24 -17.53 -9.20
CA ALA A 36 1.18 -17.42 -8.08
C ALA A 36 0.47 -17.05 -6.77
N THR A 37 0.64 -17.86 -5.73
CA THR A 37 0.16 -17.53 -4.38
C THR A 37 0.97 -16.37 -3.81
N PRO A 38 0.32 -15.35 -3.22
CA PRO A 38 1.02 -14.17 -2.72
C PRO A 38 1.83 -14.49 -1.46
N VAL A 39 2.84 -13.67 -1.20
CA VAL A 39 3.62 -13.69 0.04
C VAL A 39 2.67 -13.57 1.23
N LYS A 40 2.83 -14.46 2.21
CA LYS A 40 1.98 -14.49 3.39
C LYS A 40 2.76 -14.10 4.63
N LEU A 41 2.26 -13.08 5.32
CA LEU A 41 2.81 -12.68 6.62
C LEU A 41 2.49 -13.76 7.67
N VAL A 42 3.52 -14.34 8.26
CA VAL A 42 3.40 -15.28 9.38
C VAL A 42 3.29 -14.51 10.69
N SER A 43 4.22 -13.59 10.92
CA SER A 43 4.24 -12.79 12.14
C SER A 43 5.00 -11.48 11.96
N PHE A 44 4.58 -10.48 12.74
CA PHE A 44 5.36 -9.28 13.01
C PHE A 44 5.48 -9.15 14.53
N ASP A 45 6.70 -9.17 15.06
CA ASP A 45 7.00 -9.04 16.51
C ASP A 45 7.75 -7.73 16.86
N GLY A 46 7.79 -6.80 15.90
CA GLY A 46 8.57 -5.59 15.96
C GLY A 46 7.83 -4.36 16.50
N GLU A 47 6.61 -4.48 17.03
CA GLU A 47 5.76 -3.35 17.38
C GLU A 47 6.46 -2.38 18.34
N TRP A 48 7.02 -2.91 19.45
CA TRP A 48 7.73 -2.10 20.43
C TRP A 48 9.00 -1.47 19.85
N ALA A 49 9.78 -2.24 19.08
CA ALA A 49 11.01 -1.76 18.46
C ALA A 49 10.74 -0.65 17.45
N PHE A 50 9.66 -0.78 16.68
CA PHE A 50 9.20 0.22 15.72
C PHE A 50 8.77 1.50 16.44
N LEU A 51 7.90 1.39 17.45
CA LEU A 51 7.45 2.53 18.26
C LEU A 51 8.62 3.27 18.93
N LYS A 52 9.55 2.52 19.53
CA LYS A 52 10.74 3.08 20.18
C LYS A 52 11.62 3.84 19.18
N THR A 53 11.84 3.26 18.00
CA THR A 53 12.64 3.87 16.93
C THR A 53 11.98 5.14 16.42
N SER A 54 10.69 5.09 16.10
CA SER A 54 9.93 6.25 15.64
C SER A 54 9.89 7.40 16.65
N ARG A 55 9.75 7.09 17.96
CA ARG A 55 9.84 8.09 19.03
C ARG A 55 11.22 8.74 19.10
N ARG A 56 12.29 7.96 19.00
CA ARG A 56 13.68 8.48 18.99
C ARG A 56 13.93 9.39 17.79
N LEU A 57 13.35 9.06 16.63
CA LEU A 57 13.44 9.84 15.40
C LEU A 57 12.45 11.02 15.34
N ARG A 58 11.61 11.20 16.38
CA ARG A 58 10.59 12.26 16.48
C ARG A 58 9.59 12.26 15.31
N ILE A 59 9.19 11.07 14.88
CA ILE A 59 8.19 10.90 13.82
C ILE A 59 6.80 11.22 14.38
N MET A 60 6.07 12.11 13.70
CA MET A 60 4.71 12.54 14.09
C MET A 60 3.65 12.12 13.06
N ARG A 61 3.88 11.02 12.33
CA ARG A 61 2.89 10.45 11.40
C ARG A 61 1.86 9.62 12.16
N SER A 62 0.64 9.53 11.63
CA SER A 62 -0.40 8.63 12.16
C SER A 62 -0.22 7.18 11.71
N ALA A 63 0.37 6.98 10.53
CA ALA A 63 0.68 5.67 9.97
C ALA A 63 1.92 5.71 9.07
N ILE A 64 2.48 4.55 8.77
CA ILE A 64 3.53 4.32 7.77
C ILE A 64 3.07 3.20 6.85
N ASP A 65 3.04 3.48 5.55
CA ASP A 65 2.81 2.51 4.48
C ASP A 65 4.17 2.08 3.92
N TYR A 66 4.35 0.78 3.72
CA TYR A 66 5.63 0.21 3.33
C TYR A 66 5.45 -1.05 2.49
N THR A 67 6.48 -1.35 1.70
CA THR A 67 6.58 -2.52 0.84
C THR A 67 7.89 -3.24 1.13
N LEU A 68 7.82 -4.55 1.36
CA LEU A 68 8.93 -5.45 1.58
C LEU A 68 9.08 -6.40 0.39
N THR A 69 10.30 -6.66 -0.04
CA THR A 69 10.62 -7.72 -0.99
C THR A 69 11.08 -8.94 -0.23
N VAL A 70 10.46 -10.07 -0.51
CA VAL A 70 10.70 -11.35 0.15
C VAL A 70 11.27 -12.31 -0.87
N ASP A 71 12.33 -13.04 -0.52
CA ASP A 71 12.94 -14.04 -1.40
C ASP A 71 12.27 -15.42 -1.28
N GLU A 72 12.82 -16.39 -2.01
CA GLU A 72 12.36 -17.79 -2.03
C GLU A 72 12.50 -18.49 -0.67
N ALA A 73 13.34 -17.96 0.24
CA ALA A 73 13.50 -18.49 1.59
C ALA A 73 12.50 -17.86 2.59
N GLY A 74 11.71 -16.87 2.17
CA GLY A 74 10.85 -16.10 3.06
C GLY A 74 11.59 -14.99 3.81
N GLU A 75 12.83 -14.67 3.42
CA GLU A 75 13.61 -13.60 4.04
C GLU A 75 13.38 -12.26 3.32
N VAL A 76 13.34 -11.19 4.11
CA VAL A 76 13.16 -9.84 3.56
C VAL A 76 14.49 -9.33 3.01
N THR A 77 14.57 -9.16 1.69
CA THR A 77 15.79 -8.71 0.99
C THR A 77 15.79 -7.21 0.71
N ALA A 78 14.61 -6.57 0.67
CA ALA A 78 14.49 -5.13 0.50
C ALA A 78 13.30 -4.55 1.28
N CYS A 79 13.42 -3.28 1.64
CA CYS A 79 12.36 -2.51 2.27
C CYS A 79 12.28 -1.11 1.66
N LYS A 80 11.05 -0.67 1.39
CA LYS A 80 10.74 0.68 0.94
C LYS A 80 9.56 1.23 1.72
N LEU A 81 9.66 2.49 2.14
CA LEU A 81 8.50 3.22 2.64
C LEU A 81 7.82 3.93 1.47
N ASP A 82 6.50 3.87 1.39
CA ASP A 82 5.78 4.47 0.25
C ASP A 82 5.87 6.00 0.29
N ALA A 83 5.76 6.57 1.50
CA ALA A 83 5.97 7.99 1.77
C ALA A 83 7.30 8.20 2.50
N GLU A 84 8.39 8.26 1.75
CA GLU A 84 9.73 8.42 2.30
C GLU A 84 9.95 9.76 3.01
N PHE A 85 10.76 9.73 4.06
CA PHE A 85 11.27 10.93 4.71
C PHE A 85 12.42 11.53 3.89
N ARG A 86 12.54 12.86 3.91
CA ARG A 86 13.65 13.58 3.24
C ARG A 86 15.04 13.17 3.72
N ARG A 87 15.16 12.64 4.94
CA ARG A 87 16.42 12.16 5.50
C ARG A 87 16.47 10.65 5.34
N THR A 88 17.39 10.16 4.49
CA THR A 88 17.58 8.73 4.23
C THR A 88 17.78 7.92 5.50
N TYR A 89 18.53 8.47 6.47
CA TYR A 89 18.73 7.84 7.78
C TYR A 89 17.43 7.47 8.51
N ILE A 90 16.33 8.23 8.33
CA ILE A 90 15.04 7.88 8.93
C ILE A 90 14.44 6.66 8.23
N ASN A 91 14.48 6.62 6.90
CA ASN A 91 13.97 5.49 6.11
C ASN A 91 14.74 4.22 6.46
N GLU A 92 16.08 4.29 6.47
CA GLU A 92 16.97 3.18 6.84
C GLU A 92 16.63 2.64 8.24
N ARG A 93 16.47 3.51 9.24
CA ARG A 93 16.19 3.07 10.61
C ARG A 93 14.81 2.44 10.78
N LEU A 94 13.81 2.89 10.03
CA LEU A 94 12.50 2.26 10.04
C LEU A 94 12.55 0.90 9.31
N CYS A 95 13.19 0.86 8.15
CA CYS A 95 13.36 -0.36 7.38
C CYS A 95 14.20 -1.41 8.13
N ASP A 96 15.24 -1.01 8.86
CA ASP A 96 16.02 -1.89 9.73
C ASP A 96 15.14 -2.69 10.69
N VAL A 97 14.08 -2.07 11.22
CA VAL A 97 13.13 -2.73 12.13
C VAL A 97 12.20 -3.64 11.35
N LEU A 98 11.66 -3.17 10.22
CA LEU A 98 10.72 -3.95 9.41
C LEU A 98 11.38 -5.23 8.89
N VAL A 99 12.60 -5.15 8.35
CA VAL A 99 13.35 -6.31 7.84
C VAL A 99 13.63 -7.34 8.94
N LYS A 100 13.94 -6.90 10.17
CA LYS A 100 14.36 -7.81 11.26
C LYS A 100 13.22 -8.53 11.97
N HIS A 101 12.02 -7.99 11.90
CA HIS A 101 10.90 -8.42 12.75
C HIS A 101 9.72 -8.96 11.97
N HIS A 102 9.83 -9.08 10.63
CA HIS A 102 8.83 -9.76 9.82
C HIS A 102 9.28 -11.17 9.49
N THR A 103 8.38 -12.12 9.68
CA THR A 103 8.53 -13.49 9.23
C THR A 103 7.51 -13.75 8.14
N PHE A 104 7.98 -14.22 6.98
CA PHE A 104 7.13 -14.51 5.83
C PHE A 104 7.18 -15.97 5.43
N GLU A 105 6.07 -16.42 4.87
CA GLU A 105 6.02 -17.58 3.99
C GLU A 105 6.12 -17.04 2.55
N PRO A 106 7.09 -17.53 1.74
CA PRO A 106 7.36 -16.99 0.42
C PRO A 106 6.16 -17.17 -0.52
N ALA A 107 6.15 -16.40 -1.61
CA ALA A 107 5.20 -16.63 -2.69
C ALA A 107 5.52 -17.97 -3.37
N HIS A 108 4.50 -18.64 -3.92
CA HIS A 108 4.71 -19.87 -4.69
C HIS A 108 4.06 -19.75 -6.06
N ASP A 109 4.72 -20.25 -7.10
CA ASP A 109 4.16 -20.34 -8.45
C ASP A 109 3.11 -21.46 -8.60
N ALA A 110 2.56 -21.62 -9.81
CA ALA A 110 1.58 -22.64 -10.16
C ALA A 110 2.04 -24.07 -9.86
N SER A 111 3.35 -24.29 -9.85
CA SER A 111 3.97 -25.60 -9.60
C SER A 111 4.25 -25.83 -8.12
N GLY A 112 3.97 -24.85 -7.25
CA GLY A 112 4.31 -24.88 -5.83
C GLY A 112 5.78 -24.59 -5.55
N THR A 113 6.52 -23.99 -6.50
CA THR A 113 7.91 -23.57 -6.30
C THR A 113 7.93 -22.23 -5.59
N ALA A 114 8.73 -22.09 -4.53
CA ALA A 114 8.92 -20.81 -3.87
C ALA A 114 9.58 -19.81 -4.83
N VAL A 115 8.99 -18.62 -4.95
CA VAL A 115 9.45 -17.53 -5.81
C VAL A 115 9.55 -16.23 -5.01
N PRO A 116 10.44 -15.30 -5.39
CA PRO A 116 10.47 -13.98 -4.78
C PRO A 116 9.13 -13.27 -4.96
N GLY A 117 8.72 -12.51 -3.95
CA GLY A 117 7.48 -11.75 -3.98
C GLY A 117 7.60 -10.42 -3.26
N SER A 118 6.48 -9.68 -3.23
CA SER A 118 6.39 -8.43 -2.50
C SER A 118 5.23 -8.46 -1.52
N TYR A 119 5.40 -7.77 -0.40
CA TYR A 119 4.39 -7.61 0.63
C TYR A 119 4.24 -6.14 0.98
N SER A 120 3.06 -5.58 0.77
CA SER A 120 2.74 -4.20 1.15
C SER A 120 1.78 -4.18 2.33
N ALA A 121 2.05 -3.30 3.29
CA ALA A 121 1.22 -3.17 4.48
C ALA A 121 1.26 -1.76 5.06
N ARG A 122 0.37 -1.53 6.02
CA ARG A 122 0.23 -0.25 6.73
C ARG A 122 0.33 -0.46 8.22
N LEU A 123 1.25 0.26 8.87
CA LEU A 123 1.33 0.33 10.33
C LEU A 123 0.67 1.60 10.84
N VAL A 124 -0.40 1.46 11.61
CA VAL A 124 -1.06 2.57 12.31
C VAL A 124 -0.49 2.68 13.72
N TYR A 125 0.01 3.86 14.10
CA TYR A 125 0.68 4.05 15.39
C TYR A 125 -0.25 3.89 16.61
N ALA A 126 -1.55 4.09 16.44
CA ALA A 126 -2.54 3.84 17.50
C ALA A 126 -2.59 2.34 17.81
N ASP A 127 -2.86 1.52 16.80
CA ASP A 127 -2.97 0.06 16.90
C ASP A 127 -1.68 -0.57 17.45
N LEU A 128 -0.51 -0.09 16.99
CA LEU A 128 0.78 -0.56 17.50
C LEU A 128 0.93 -0.34 19.01
N ARG A 129 0.41 0.76 19.56
CA ARG A 129 0.51 1.07 20.99
C ARG A 129 -0.44 0.23 21.84
N GLU A 130 -1.55 -0.22 21.27
CA GLU A 130 -2.51 -1.09 21.97
C GLU A 130 -1.99 -2.52 22.08
N ARG A 131 -1.09 -2.92 21.16
CA ARG A 131 -0.53 -4.28 21.06
C ARG A 131 0.86 -4.43 21.71
N SER A 132 1.51 -3.33 22.08
CA SER A 132 2.91 -3.27 22.58
C SER A 132 3.05 -3.21 24.09
#